data_AF-A0A1V5UG40-F1
#
_entry.id   AF-A0A1V5UG40-F1
#
_cell.length_a   1.000
_cell.length_b   1.000
_cell.length_c   1.000
_cell.angle_alpha   90.00
_cell.angle_beta   90.00
_cell.angle_gamma   90.00
#
_symmetry.space_group_name_H-M   'P 1'
#
loop_
_entity.id
_entity.type
_entity.pdbx_description
1 polymer ?
#
loop_
_entity_poly.entity_id
_entity_poly.type
_entity_poly.pdbx_seq_one_letter_code
_entity_poly.pdbx_strand_id
1 'polypeptide(L)'
;MAGFSLNESIEYLQIKEKYQFINKSIYSSSGPDVLASVAAITPVFISNISKPGMALIAAHSTPEAHAKRAAICQILFTPQFLDSKASLFKAEVLRNYNLLYSISNYSFAPLLFQMDCETEELKKFRSITQPNEDPRLKMSRILRRKAEESYRNGQWDEAVRQFNESDEKNESDYTTHYQLGLIYFFEKADYNEACNSFKKAAKLSQNKSSVIFICSTVFFGLLLRLFAAVTRSQNLLEESYSALTQAYNLDNQNSMANYALAQSCASLAQKSSFATSAKDLIKRLIKTNEFTALQMIYDVAFDAFLPQIEEAVVSLVTEMKNSSIDSFKEIDDSIDRISQMSKYLGNAPKLAAIKNEYRVLQDRINNVNYFEMKDIQHHSKRILEEFQAVFQEVNENRAYYQIREVAEDVIKDYKGEEDSIRAPLLSLEADLKSAVTEFEKLEKTYPPDREEQIIKKKVVIKGKVETVDQKVEASVSWKKQKIYLFIKSLIGCIFAVMVILAVICLFMFMKVEIKPVSYVMFVIFMLFTPLYGSIGGEVYYLNIEAKRRRLHEKVEKLEKLIEVKKPRVEEDIVKLKEKYAKTLSEKTKLAFNASLQIVEVSLKGNFEQIKRYLANT
;
A
#
# COMPACT_ATOMS: atom_id res chain seq x y z
N MET A 1 -10.35 -64.22 -8.48
CA MET A 1 -9.53 -63.50 -7.48
C MET A 1 -9.89 -63.98 -6.07
N ALA A 2 -9.86 -65.30 -5.83
CA ALA A 2 -10.15 -65.87 -4.52
C ALA A 2 -8.81 -66.08 -3.80
N GLY A 3 -8.62 -65.46 -2.63
CA GLY A 3 -7.48 -65.77 -1.75
C GLY A 3 -6.82 -64.59 -1.04
N PHE A 4 -6.93 -63.34 -1.53
CA PHE A 4 -6.33 -62.19 -0.86
C PHE A 4 -7.22 -61.67 0.27
N SER A 5 -6.63 -61.52 1.45
CA SER A 5 -7.28 -60.86 2.59
C SER A 5 -6.61 -59.51 2.84
N LEU A 6 -7.41 -58.47 3.14
CA LEU A 6 -6.84 -57.16 3.48
C LEU A 6 -5.89 -57.23 4.69
N ASN A 7 -6.14 -58.15 5.62
CA ASN A 7 -5.29 -58.33 6.80
C ASN A 7 -3.87 -58.85 6.47
N GLU A 8 -3.61 -59.28 5.23
CA GLU A 8 -2.26 -59.65 4.75
C GLU A 8 -1.42 -58.41 4.38
N SER A 9 -2.03 -57.24 4.20
CA SER A 9 -1.34 -56.01 3.86
C SER A 9 -0.97 -55.21 5.11
N ILE A 10 0.34 -54.99 5.32
CA ILE A 10 0.87 -54.18 6.42
C ILE A 10 0.33 -52.75 6.38
N GLU A 11 0.20 -52.18 5.18
CA GLU A 11 -0.34 -50.85 5.00
C GLU A 11 -1.81 -50.78 5.40
N TYR A 12 -2.61 -51.78 5.03
CA TYR A 12 -4.00 -51.85 5.48
C TYR A 12 -4.09 -51.95 7.00
N LEU A 13 -3.24 -52.77 7.64
CA LEU A 13 -3.21 -52.90 9.09
C LEU A 13 -2.87 -51.55 9.75
N GLN A 14 -1.93 -50.78 9.20
CA GLN A 14 -1.61 -49.43 9.68
C GLN A 14 -2.81 -48.47 9.58
N ILE A 15 -3.54 -48.50 8.46
CA ILE A 15 -4.76 -47.69 8.27
C ILE A 15 -5.83 -48.11 9.28
N LYS A 16 -6.02 -49.42 9.46
CA LYS A 16 -7.02 -49.99 10.37
C LYS A 16 -6.74 -49.65 11.83
N GLU A 17 -5.48 -49.71 12.27
CA GLU A 17 -5.05 -49.32 13.62
C GLU A 17 -5.39 -47.84 13.90
N LYS A 18 -5.04 -46.94 12.97
CA LYS A 18 -5.36 -45.52 13.06
C LYS A 18 -6.87 -45.29 13.13
N TYR A 19 -7.64 -45.98 12.30
CA TYR A 19 -9.10 -45.94 12.30
C TYR A 19 -9.70 -46.40 13.64
N GLN A 20 -9.24 -47.53 14.18
CA GLN A 20 -9.70 -48.05 15.47
C GLN A 20 -9.42 -47.10 16.61
N PHE A 21 -8.24 -46.46 16.63
CA PHE A 21 -7.91 -45.43 17.61
C PHE A 21 -8.87 -44.23 17.50
N ILE A 22 -9.11 -43.73 16.28
CA ILE A 22 -10.03 -42.62 16.02
C ILE A 22 -11.43 -42.95 16.54
N ASN A 23 -11.99 -44.08 16.11
CA ASN A 23 -13.33 -44.49 16.51
C ASN A 23 -13.46 -44.69 18.01
N LYS A 24 -12.50 -45.40 18.64
CA LYS A 24 -12.51 -45.61 20.09
C LYS A 24 -12.49 -44.27 20.84
N SER A 25 -11.73 -43.29 20.34
CA SER A 25 -11.57 -42.00 21.01
C SER A 25 -12.79 -41.08 20.82
N ILE A 26 -13.48 -41.15 19.67
CA ILE A 26 -14.68 -40.35 19.39
C ILE A 26 -15.92 -40.93 20.08
N TYR A 27 -16.14 -42.24 20.00
CA TYR A 27 -17.34 -42.87 20.55
C TYR A 27 -17.27 -43.15 22.06
N SER A 28 -16.09 -42.97 22.68
CA SER A 28 -15.96 -42.99 24.16
C SER A 28 -16.19 -41.61 24.80
N SER A 29 -16.09 -40.52 24.05
CA SER A 29 -16.47 -39.20 24.52
C SER A 29 -17.99 -39.04 24.42
N SER A 30 -18.67 -39.00 25.55
CA SER A 30 -20.13 -38.87 25.72
C SER A 30 -20.70 -37.49 25.31
N GLY A 31 -20.03 -36.76 24.41
CA GLY A 31 -20.42 -35.43 23.95
C GLY A 31 -21.34 -35.47 22.72
N PRO A 32 -22.30 -34.53 22.59
CA PRO A 32 -23.24 -34.48 21.46
C PRO A 32 -22.62 -34.01 20.13
N ASP A 33 -21.40 -33.45 20.15
CA ASP A 33 -20.72 -32.91 18.96
C ASP A 33 -19.50 -33.77 18.58
N VAL A 34 -19.64 -34.51 17.48
CA VAL A 34 -18.62 -35.39 16.93
C VAL A 34 -17.39 -34.59 16.48
N LEU A 35 -17.57 -33.41 15.89
CA LEU A 35 -16.46 -32.59 15.39
C LEU A 35 -15.67 -31.99 16.55
N ALA A 36 -16.34 -31.57 17.64
CA ALA A 36 -15.66 -31.13 18.85
C ALA A 36 -14.83 -32.25 19.49
N SER A 37 -15.35 -33.49 19.48
CA SER A 37 -14.65 -34.67 19.98
C SER A 37 -13.40 -34.97 19.16
N VAL A 38 -13.50 -34.89 17.82
CA VAL A 38 -12.38 -35.05 16.90
C VAL A 38 -11.31 -33.98 17.16
N ALA A 39 -11.72 -32.72 17.26
CA ALA A 39 -10.82 -31.61 17.53
C ALA A 39 -10.08 -31.79 18.89
N ALA A 40 -10.74 -32.37 19.89
CA ALA A 40 -10.15 -32.64 21.20
C ALA A 40 -9.07 -33.72 21.17
N ILE A 41 -9.24 -34.79 20.37
CA ILE A 41 -8.28 -35.90 20.29
C ILE A 41 -7.10 -35.59 19.35
N THR A 42 -7.25 -34.59 18.48
CA THR A 42 -6.31 -34.34 17.38
C THR A 42 -4.86 -34.09 17.85
N PRO A 43 -4.58 -33.27 18.89
CA PRO A 43 -3.21 -33.08 19.35
C PRO A 43 -2.54 -34.39 19.82
N VAL A 44 -3.30 -35.25 20.52
CA VAL A 44 -2.82 -36.56 20.98
C VAL A 44 -2.57 -37.47 19.78
N PHE A 45 -3.48 -37.47 18.79
CA PHE A 45 -3.32 -38.24 17.56
C PHE A 45 -2.02 -37.86 16.84
N ILE A 46 -1.77 -36.56 16.63
CA ILE A 46 -0.57 -36.04 15.98
C ILE A 46 0.70 -36.45 16.74
N SER A 47 0.72 -36.27 18.07
CA SER A 47 1.84 -36.67 18.93
C SER A 47 2.17 -38.16 18.83
N ASN A 48 1.17 -38.98 18.50
CA ASN A 48 1.35 -40.42 18.37
C ASN A 48 1.73 -40.88 16.96
N ILE A 49 1.64 -40.04 15.91
CA ILE A 49 2.01 -40.43 14.53
C ILE A 49 3.45 -40.97 14.47
N SER A 50 4.37 -40.34 15.19
CA SER A 50 5.78 -40.73 15.24
C SER A 50 6.07 -41.84 16.26
N LYS A 51 5.08 -42.25 17.06
CA LYS A 51 5.25 -43.28 18.09
C LYS A 51 4.93 -44.67 17.54
N PRO A 52 5.69 -45.69 17.95
CA PRO A 52 5.44 -47.09 17.59
C PRO A 52 4.01 -47.62 17.81
N GLY A 53 3.26 -47.06 18.77
CA GLY A 53 1.95 -47.60 19.17
C GLY A 53 0.73 -47.17 18.32
N MET A 54 0.91 -46.28 17.35
CA MET A 54 -0.10 -45.90 16.33
C MET A 54 0.37 -46.23 14.91
N ALA A 55 1.56 -46.81 14.84
CA ALA A 55 2.29 -47.04 13.63
C ALA A 55 2.93 -48.42 13.79
N LEU A 56 2.18 -49.46 13.43
CA LEU A 56 2.61 -50.86 13.16
C LEU A 56 3.98 -51.03 12.46
N ILE A 57 4.60 -49.94 12.03
CA ILE A 57 5.99 -49.76 11.64
C ILE A 57 6.98 -50.54 12.54
N ALA A 58 6.81 -50.54 13.87
CA ALA A 58 7.77 -51.20 14.77
C ALA A 58 7.82 -52.73 14.68
N ALA A 59 6.72 -53.37 14.26
CA ALA A 59 6.67 -54.82 14.10
C ALA A 59 7.15 -55.28 12.72
N HIS A 60 7.12 -54.40 11.71
CA HIS A 60 7.25 -54.78 10.31
C HIS A 60 8.29 -54.01 9.50
N SER A 61 8.83 -52.91 10.01
CA SER A 61 9.87 -52.13 9.32
C SER A 61 11.26 -52.43 9.87
N THR A 62 12.29 -52.22 9.03
CA THR A 62 13.67 -52.47 9.43
C THR A 62 14.18 -51.40 10.39
N PRO A 63 15.14 -51.72 11.29
CA PRO A 63 15.81 -50.71 12.11
C PRO A 63 16.41 -49.54 11.30
N GLU A 64 16.86 -49.83 10.08
CA GLU A 64 17.35 -48.84 9.13
C GLU A 64 16.24 -47.87 8.67
N ALA A 65 15.06 -48.39 8.31
CA ALA A 65 13.91 -47.56 7.95
C ALA A 65 13.50 -46.66 9.12
N HIS A 66 13.47 -47.18 10.34
CA HIS A 66 13.21 -46.39 11.55
C HIS A 66 14.21 -45.25 11.74
N ALA A 67 15.51 -45.54 11.64
CA ALA A 67 16.56 -44.54 11.77
C ALA A 67 16.44 -43.45 10.69
N LYS A 68 16.14 -43.85 9.44
CA LYS A 68 15.95 -42.91 8.33
C LYS A 68 14.72 -42.02 8.53
N ARG A 69 13.58 -42.56 8.98
CA ARG A 69 12.40 -41.76 9.32
C ARG A 69 12.70 -40.74 10.41
N ALA A 70 13.42 -41.14 11.46
CA ALA A 70 13.82 -40.23 12.53
C ALA A 70 14.72 -39.10 12.00
N ALA A 71 15.70 -39.42 11.14
CA ALA A 71 16.57 -38.43 10.51
C ALA A 71 15.79 -37.43 9.65
N ILE A 72 14.91 -37.91 8.76
CA ILE A 72 14.07 -37.02 7.93
C ILE A 72 13.17 -36.14 8.81
N CYS A 73 12.56 -36.71 9.85
CA CYS A 73 11.70 -35.98 10.78
C CYS A 73 12.47 -34.86 11.49
N GLN A 74 13.71 -35.11 11.93
CA GLN A 74 14.56 -34.10 12.59
C GLN A 74 14.97 -32.96 11.66
N ILE A 75 15.08 -33.20 10.34
CA ILE A 75 15.36 -32.15 9.36
C ILE A 75 14.13 -31.24 9.18
N LEU A 76 12.92 -31.82 9.18
CA LEU A 76 11.69 -31.07 8.95
C LEU A 76 11.11 -30.42 10.21
N PHE A 77 11.39 -30.96 11.39
CA PHE A 77 10.66 -30.60 12.61
C PHE A 77 11.54 -30.56 13.85
N THR A 78 11.30 -29.56 14.71
CA THR A 78 11.69 -29.61 16.12
C THR A 78 10.51 -30.14 16.97
N PRO A 79 10.76 -30.81 18.11
CA PRO A 79 9.68 -31.26 19.00
C PRO A 79 8.75 -30.11 19.42
N GLN A 80 9.33 -28.96 19.78
CA GLN A 80 8.59 -27.76 20.18
C GLN A 80 7.70 -27.22 19.05
N PHE A 81 8.19 -27.24 17.81
CA PHE A 81 7.41 -26.83 16.64
C PHE A 81 6.17 -27.71 16.46
N LEU A 82 6.34 -29.04 16.51
CA LEU A 82 5.23 -29.99 16.35
C LEU A 82 4.19 -29.83 17.46
N ASP A 83 4.61 -29.70 18.71
CA ASP A 83 3.68 -29.53 19.84
C ASP A 83 2.88 -28.23 19.73
N SER A 84 3.55 -27.13 19.33
CA SER A 84 2.89 -25.85 19.07
C SER A 84 1.89 -25.95 17.94
N LYS A 85 2.26 -26.55 16.81
CA LYS A 85 1.37 -26.70 15.65
C LYS A 85 0.20 -27.64 15.95
N ALA A 86 0.44 -28.76 16.63
CA ALA A 86 -0.61 -29.70 17.02
C ALA A 86 -1.67 -29.03 17.92
N SER A 87 -1.24 -28.14 18.82
CA SER A 87 -2.13 -27.38 19.69
C SER A 87 -3.01 -26.39 18.92
N LEU A 88 -2.47 -25.75 17.87
CA LEU A 88 -3.22 -24.82 17.01
C LEU A 88 -4.17 -25.56 16.05
N PHE A 89 -3.75 -26.73 15.55
CA PHE A 89 -4.48 -27.50 14.55
C PHE A 89 -5.90 -27.90 15.01
N LYS A 90 -6.12 -28.03 16.32
CA LYS A 90 -7.46 -28.21 16.90
C LYS A 90 -8.46 -27.14 16.41
N ALA A 91 -8.06 -25.87 16.41
CA ALA A 91 -8.93 -24.78 15.98
C ALA A 91 -9.09 -24.74 14.44
N GLU A 92 -8.07 -25.17 13.71
CA GLU A 92 -8.08 -25.23 12.25
C GLU A 92 -9.04 -26.30 11.72
N VAL A 93 -9.04 -27.49 12.33
CA VAL A 93 -9.95 -28.60 11.99
C VAL A 93 -11.42 -28.21 12.20
N LEU A 94 -11.73 -27.45 13.26
CA LEU A 94 -13.09 -26.94 13.48
C LEU A 94 -13.56 -26.01 12.36
N ARG A 95 -12.63 -25.28 11.71
CA ARG A 95 -12.93 -24.39 10.59
C ARG A 95 -12.94 -25.12 9.26
N ASN A 96 -12.08 -26.11 9.08
CA ASN A 96 -11.95 -26.91 7.89
C ASN A 96 -11.62 -28.37 8.24
N TYR A 97 -12.67 -29.19 8.34
CA TYR A 97 -12.53 -30.59 8.73
C TYR A 97 -11.78 -31.44 7.69
N ASN A 98 -11.68 -31.00 6.43
CA ASN A 98 -10.90 -31.71 5.41
C ASN A 98 -9.41 -31.78 5.74
N LEU A 99 -8.91 -30.93 6.65
CA LEU A 99 -7.55 -31.03 7.17
C LEU A 99 -7.28 -32.37 7.86
N LEU A 100 -8.30 -33.12 8.30
CA LEU A 100 -8.13 -34.45 8.88
C LEU A 100 -7.47 -35.46 7.91
N TYR A 101 -7.59 -35.26 6.59
CA TYR A 101 -6.85 -36.03 5.60
C TYR A 101 -5.32 -35.87 5.73
N SER A 102 -4.82 -34.75 6.29
CA SER A 102 -3.38 -34.51 6.46
C SER A 102 -2.72 -35.32 7.58
N ILE A 103 -3.51 -35.81 8.55
CA ILE A 103 -2.97 -36.54 9.71
C ILE A 103 -3.18 -38.04 9.63
N SER A 104 -4.27 -38.51 9.00
CA SER A 104 -4.55 -39.94 8.90
C SER A 104 -5.02 -40.42 7.52
N ASN A 105 -4.93 -39.58 6.49
CA ASN A 105 -5.40 -39.83 5.13
C ASN A 105 -6.73 -40.60 5.10
N TYR A 106 -6.71 -41.91 4.88
CA TYR A 106 -7.90 -42.74 4.77
C TYR A 106 -8.72 -42.89 6.05
N SER A 107 -8.09 -42.80 7.22
CA SER A 107 -8.69 -43.30 8.48
C SER A 107 -9.85 -42.44 9.00
N PHE A 108 -9.97 -41.18 8.57
CA PHE A 108 -11.11 -40.33 8.89
C PHE A 108 -12.24 -40.41 7.86
N ALA A 109 -12.08 -41.19 6.77
CA ALA A 109 -13.04 -41.17 5.66
C ALA A 109 -14.50 -41.45 6.05
N PRO A 110 -14.82 -42.41 6.96
CA PRO A 110 -16.21 -42.60 7.39
C PRO A 110 -16.80 -41.38 8.09
N LEU A 111 -16.01 -40.70 8.91
CA LEU A 111 -16.41 -39.46 9.59
C LEU A 111 -16.56 -38.31 8.58
N LEU A 112 -15.57 -38.11 7.73
CA LEU A 112 -15.55 -37.01 6.75
C LEU A 112 -16.73 -37.12 5.80
N PHE A 113 -17.06 -38.34 5.38
CA PHE A 113 -18.26 -38.58 4.59
C PHE A 113 -19.55 -38.17 5.32
N GLN A 114 -19.68 -38.44 6.63
CA GLN A 114 -20.84 -37.99 7.40
C GLN A 114 -20.95 -36.45 7.39
N MET A 115 -19.82 -35.75 7.43
CA MET A 115 -19.78 -34.29 7.34
C MET A 115 -20.10 -33.78 5.93
N ASP A 116 -19.56 -34.43 4.89
CA ASP A 116 -19.83 -34.11 3.49
C ASP A 116 -21.30 -34.30 3.13
N CYS A 117 -22.00 -35.21 3.80
CA CYS A 117 -23.44 -35.41 3.63
C CYS A 117 -24.29 -34.18 4.00
N GLU A 118 -23.74 -33.24 4.77
CA GLU A 118 -24.39 -31.97 5.11
C GLU A 118 -24.21 -30.89 4.05
N THR A 119 -23.37 -31.12 3.02
CA THR A 119 -23.26 -30.22 1.86
C THR A 119 -24.60 -30.13 1.13
N GLU A 120 -24.96 -28.95 0.63
CA GLU A 120 -26.27 -28.73 -0.01
C GLU A 120 -26.57 -29.74 -1.14
N GLU A 121 -25.56 -30.11 -1.92
CA GLU A 121 -25.67 -31.10 -2.99
C GLU A 121 -26.06 -32.48 -2.46
N LEU A 122 -25.27 -33.05 -1.55
CA LEU A 122 -25.51 -34.39 -1.01
C LEU A 122 -26.71 -34.41 -0.07
N LYS A 123 -26.94 -33.34 0.70
CA LYS A 123 -28.09 -33.19 1.59
C LYS A 123 -29.40 -33.22 0.80
N LYS A 124 -29.46 -32.53 -0.33
CA LYS A 124 -30.62 -32.57 -1.25
C LYS A 124 -30.80 -33.97 -1.84
N PHE A 125 -29.72 -34.58 -2.34
CA PHE A 125 -29.74 -35.94 -2.90
C PHE A 125 -30.22 -36.99 -1.88
N ARG A 126 -29.80 -36.86 -0.62
CA ARG A 126 -30.06 -37.80 0.49
C ARG A 126 -31.34 -37.50 1.27
N SER A 127 -32.11 -36.46 0.90
CA SER A 127 -33.35 -36.07 1.58
C SER A 127 -34.45 -37.14 1.43
N ILE A 128 -35.15 -37.47 2.53
CA ILE A 128 -36.31 -38.40 2.49
C ILE A 128 -37.52 -37.74 1.81
N THR A 129 -37.62 -36.41 1.87
CA THR A 129 -38.77 -35.67 1.36
C THR A 129 -38.42 -35.03 0.04
N GLN A 130 -38.75 -35.71 -1.06
CA GLN A 130 -38.74 -35.14 -2.40
C GLN A 130 -40.17 -35.14 -2.97
N PRO A 131 -40.62 -34.04 -3.61
CA PRO A 131 -41.96 -33.95 -4.16
C PRO A 131 -42.13 -34.88 -5.37
N ASN A 132 -43.26 -35.58 -5.46
CA ASN A 132 -43.66 -36.45 -6.58
C ASN A 132 -42.69 -37.61 -6.90
N GLU A 133 -42.04 -38.16 -5.88
CA GLU A 133 -41.05 -39.23 -6.06
C GLU A 133 -41.63 -40.65 -6.06
N ASP A 134 -41.00 -41.55 -6.82
CA ASP A 134 -41.24 -43.00 -6.81
C ASP A 134 -41.14 -43.61 -5.39
N PRO A 135 -42.18 -44.31 -4.89
CA PRO A 135 -42.15 -45.00 -3.60
C PRO A 135 -40.93 -45.90 -3.37
N ARG A 136 -40.38 -46.51 -4.43
CA ARG A 136 -39.16 -47.36 -4.35
C ARG A 136 -37.94 -46.54 -3.93
N LEU A 137 -37.75 -45.37 -4.53
CA LEU A 137 -36.64 -44.47 -4.20
C LEU A 137 -36.76 -43.91 -2.79
N LYS A 138 -37.98 -43.57 -2.37
CA LYS A 138 -38.25 -43.18 -0.98
C LYS A 138 -37.92 -44.32 0.00
N MET A 139 -38.32 -45.55 -0.31
CA MET A 139 -38.01 -46.73 0.51
C MET A 139 -36.50 -46.96 0.58
N SER A 140 -35.78 -46.85 -0.54
CA SER A 140 -34.32 -46.93 -0.58
C SER A 140 -33.68 -45.96 0.41
N ARG A 141 -34.05 -44.67 0.40
CA ARG A 141 -33.46 -43.70 1.36
C ARG A 141 -33.79 -43.99 2.82
N ILE A 142 -34.97 -44.54 3.11
CA ILE A 142 -35.33 -44.97 4.46
C ILE A 142 -34.45 -46.13 4.90
N LEU A 143 -34.26 -47.14 4.04
CA LEU A 143 -33.37 -48.27 4.29
C LEU A 143 -31.92 -47.82 4.47
N ARG A 144 -31.43 -46.92 3.61
CA ARG A 144 -30.10 -46.30 3.74
C ARG A 144 -29.91 -45.62 5.09
N ARG A 145 -30.89 -44.83 5.55
CA ARG A 145 -30.79 -44.16 6.87
C ARG A 145 -30.84 -45.13 8.05
N LYS A 146 -31.64 -46.19 7.95
CA LYS A 146 -31.60 -47.28 8.95
C LYS A 146 -30.22 -47.94 8.97
N ALA A 147 -29.65 -48.20 7.79
CA ALA A 147 -28.33 -48.79 7.67
C ALA A 147 -27.24 -47.89 8.30
N GLU A 148 -27.35 -46.58 8.12
CA GLU A 148 -26.48 -45.58 8.77
C GLU A 148 -26.61 -45.55 10.30
N GLU A 149 -27.82 -45.78 10.82
CA GLU A 149 -28.05 -45.91 12.26
C GLU A 149 -27.48 -47.22 12.81
N SER A 150 -27.73 -48.35 12.14
CA SER A 150 -27.13 -49.64 12.47
C SER A 150 -25.61 -49.58 12.46
N TYR A 151 -25.02 -48.90 11.46
CA TYR A 151 -23.59 -48.64 11.39
C TYR A 151 -23.10 -47.84 12.60
N ARG A 152 -23.73 -46.70 12.93
CA ARG A 152 -23.34 -45.91 14.11
C ARG A 152 -23.44 -46.68 15.44
N ASN A 153 -24.33 -47.67 15.51
CA ASN A 153 -24.51 -48.53 16.68
C ASN A 153 -23.55 -49.74 16.72
N GLY A 154 -22.62 -49.86 15.78
CA GLY A 154 -21.69 -51.00 15.69
C GLY A 154 -22.32 -52.29 15.16
N GLN A 155 -23.54 -52.23 14.63
CA GLN A 155 -24.28 -53.38 14.11
C GLN A 155 -23.97 -53.59 12.62
N TRP A 156 -22.72 -53.95 12.32
CA TRP A 156 -22.18 -53.96 10.95
C TRP A 156 -22.92 -54.91 9.99
N ASP A 157 -23.26 -56.12 10.44
CA ASP A 157 -24.01 -57.09 9.62
C ASP A 157 -25.40 -56.59 9.24
N GLU A 158 -26.08 -55.97 10.21
CA GLU A 158 -27.41 -55.40 9.99
C GLU A 158 -27.33 -54.17 9.07
N ALA A 159 -26.30 -53.33 9.23
CA ALA A 159 -26.06 -52.22 8.32
C ALA A 159 -25.85 -52.71 6.88
N VAL A 160 -25.02 -53.73 6.66
CA VAL A 160 -24.80 -54.33 5.33
C VAL A 160 -26.10 -54.87 4.74
N ARG A 161 -26.89 -55.62 5.53
CA ARG A 161 -28.20 -56.13 5.09
C ARG A 161 -29.12 -55.00 4.63
N GLN A 162 -29.27 -53.95 5.44
CA GLN A 162 -30.13 -52.82 5.15
C GLN A 162 -29.64 -51.97 3.96
N PHE A 163 -28.32 -51.81 3.80
CA PHE A 163 -27.75 -51.16 2.61
C PHE A 163 -27.97 -51.99 1.34
N ASN A 164 -27.85 -53.32 1.40
CA ASN A 164 -28.16 -54.18 0.26
C ASN A 164 -29.65 -54.12 -0.11
N GLU A 165 -30.55 -54.14 0.88
CA GLU A 165 -31.99 -53.91 0.63
C GLU A 165 -32.24 -52.52 0.03
N SER A 166 -31.48 -51.50 0.45
CA SER A 166 -31.53 -50.16 -0.13
C SER A 166 -31.08 -50.15 -1.59
N ASP A 167 -30.00 -50.87 -1.92
CA ASP A 167 -29.46 -51.01 -3.27
C ASP A 167 -30.47 -51.70 -4.20
N GLU A 168 -31.13 -52.76 -3.74
CA GLU A 168 -32.22 -53.42 -4.51
C GLU A 168 -33.35 -52.47 -4.89
N LYS A 169 -33.62 -51.43 -4.08
CA LYS A 169 -34.66 -50.44 -4.38
C LYS A 169 -34.14 -49.29 -5.25
N ASN A 170 -32.84 -49.03 -5.22
CA ASN A 170 -32.20 -48.01 -6.04
C ASN A 170 -30.72 -48.32 -6.28
N GLU A 171 -30.44 -49.04 -7.36
CA GLU A 171 -29.09 -49.42 -7.76
C GLU A 171 -28.20 -48.23 -8.14
N SER A 172 -28.81 -47.04 -8.32
CA SER A 172 -28.10 -45.82 -8.73
C SER A 172 -27.63 -44.94 -7.55
N ASP A 173 -27.94 -45.31 -6.30
CA ASP A 173 -27.49 -44.58 -5.11
C ASP A 173 -26.00 -44.81 -4.86
N TYR A 174 -25.18 -43.94 -5.44
CA TYR A 174 -23.73 -43.97 -5.26
C TYR A 174 -23.29 -43.76 -3.80
N THR A 175 -24.12 -43.17 -2.93
CA THR A 175 -23.80 -43.00 -1.51
C THR A 175 -23.93 -44.32 -0.74
N THR A 176 -24.94 -45.13 -1.07
CA THR A 176 -25.08 -46.51 -0.57
C THR A 176 -23.86 -47.35 -0.93
N HIS A 177 -23.44 -47.34 -2.20
CA HIS A 177 -22.26 -48.08 -2.66
C HIS A 177 -20.97 -47.63 -1.97
N TYR A 178 -20.80 -46.32 -1.78
CA TYR A 178 -19.63 -45.80 -1.08
C TYR A 178 -19.59 -46.24 0.39
N GLN A 179 -20.72 -46.18 1.09
CA GLN A 179 -20.83 -46.60 2.49
C GLN A 179 -20.64 -48.11 2.67
N LEU A 180 -21.19 -48.93 1.77
CA LEU A 180 -20.91 -50.37 1.73
C LEU A 180 -19.40 -50.61 1.56
N GLY A 181 -18.75 -49.89 0.64
CA GLY A 181 -17.30 -49.98 0.45
C GLY A 181 -16.51 -49.68 1.72
N LEU A 182 -16.89 -48.62 2.46
CA LEU A 182 -16.27 -48.28 3.74
C LEU A 182 -16.48 -49.38 4.80
N ILE A 183 -17.68 -49.96 4.89
CA ILE A 183 -17.95 -51.04 5.85
C ILE A 183 -17.13 -52.28 5.51
N TYR A 184 -17.10 -52.69 4.24
CA TYR A 184 -16.32 -53.84 3.82
C TYR A 184 -14.82 -53.61 4.02
N PHE A 185 -14.33 -52.40 3.81
CA PHE A 185 -12.94 -52.04 4.03
C PHE A 185 -12.56 -52.02 5.52
N PHE A 186 -13.26 -51.25 6.35
CA PHE A 186 -12.86 -51.01 7.74
C PHE A 186 -13.32 -52.10 8.71
N GLU A 187 -14.57 -52.57 8.57
CA GLU A 187 -15.20 -53.47 9.55
C GLU A 187 -15.07 -54.95 9.17
N LYS A 188 -15.21 -55.27 7.88
CA LYS A 188 -15.19 -56.67 7.41
C LYS A 188 -13.83 -57.14 6.89
N ALA A 189 -12.95 -56.21 6.50
CA ALA A 189 -11.70 -56.51 5.83
C ALA A 189 -11.88 -57.36 4.54
N ASP A 190 -13.01 -57.19 3.84
CA ASP A 190 -13.33 -57.91 2.60
C ASP A 190 -12.89 -57.10 1.38
N TYR A 191 -11.81 -57.56 0.75
CA TYR A 191 -11.25 -56.90 -0.43
C TYR A 191 -12.22 -56.88 -1.62
N ASN A 192 -12.87 -58.00 -1.92
CA ASN A 192 -13.63 -58.14 -3.15
C ASN A 192 -14.89 -57.27 -3.10
N GLU A 193 -15.61 -57.33 -1.98
CA GLU A 193 -16.80 -56.53 -1.79
C GLU A 193 -16.47 -55.04 -1.69
N ALA A 194 -15.42 -54.66 -0.94
CA ALA A 194 -14.99 -53.26 -0.88
C ALA A 194 -14.62 -52.72 -2.28
N CYS A 195 -13.85 -53.49 -3.05
CA CYS A 195 -13.41 -53.09 -4.39
C CYS A 195 -14.59 -52.93 -5.35
N ASN A 196 -15.53 -53.87 -5.35
CA ASN A 196 -16.75 -53.80 -6.15
C ASN A 196 -17.61 -52.60 -5.77
N SER A 197 -17.83 -52.37 -4.48
CA SER A 197 -18.61 -51.25 -3.97
C SER A 197 -18.01 -49.90 -4.34
N PHE A 198 -16.71 -49.68 -4.13
CA PHE A 198 -16.06 -48.42 -4.51
C PHE A 198 -16.04 -48.21 -6.03
N LYS A 199 -15.82 -49.27 -6.82
CA LYS A 199 -15.88 -49.20 -8.29
C LYS A 199 -17.27 -48.80 -8.79
N LYS A 200 -18.34 -49.37 -8.21
CA LYS A 200 -19.73 -48.99 -8.49
C LYS A 200 -20.00 -47.54 -8.08
N ALA A 201 -19.60 -47.15 -6.87
CA ALA A 201 -19.77 -45.78 -6.36
C ALA A 201 -19.09 -44.75 -7.28
N ALA A 202 -17.85 -44.99 -7.70
CA ALA A 202 -17.11 -44.12 -8.62
C ALA A 202 -17.85 -44.00 -9.97
N LYS A 203 -18.27 -45.12 -10.56
CA LYS A 203 -19.00 -45.12 -11.83
C LYS A 203 -20.32 -44.35 -11.76
N LEU A 204 -21.08 -44.53 -10.68
CA LEU A 204 -22.42 -43.97 -10.53
C LEU A 204 -22.42 -42.49 -10.13
N SER A 205 -21.37 -42.04 -9.43
CA SER A 205 -21.16 -40.65 -9.01
C SER A 205 -20.46 -39.78 -10.07
N GLN A 206 -19.90 -40.38 -11.12
CA GLN A 206 -19.25 -39.65 -12.20
C GLN A 206 -20.17 -38.55 -12.75
N ASN A 207 -19.66 -37.31 -12.79
CA ASN A 207 -20.39 -36.09 -13.17
C ASN A 207 -21.62 -35.74 -12.30
N LYS A 208 -21.88 -36.46 -11.21
CA LYS A 208 -22.98 -36.18 -10.27
C LYS A 208 -22.50 -35.65 -8.94
N SER A 209 -21.38 -36.17 -8.43
CA SER A 209 -20.75 -35.68 -7.20
C SER A 209 -19.24 -35.88 -7.28
N SER A 210 -18.50 -34.79 -7.40
CA SER A 210 -17.04 -34.83 -7.47
C SER A 210 -16.42 -35.42 -6.20
N VAL A 211 -16.99 -35.10 -5.04
CA VAL A 211 -16.53 -35.58 -3.73
C VAL A 211 -16.60 -37.12 -3.66
N ILE A 212 -17.76 -37.70 -3.98
CA ILE A 212 -17.92 -39.16 -3.94
C ILE A 212 -17.12 -39.84 -5.04
N PHE A 213 -17.04 -39.25 -6.22
CA PHE A 213 -16.21 -39.77 -7.30
C PHE A 213 -14.74 -39.85 -6.88
N ILE A 214 -14.19 -38.77 -6.33
CA ILE A 214 -12.79 -38.71 -5.88
C ILE A 214 -12.56 -39.73 -4.78
N CYS A 215 -13.36 -39.72 -3.71
CA CYS A 215 -13.17 -40.64 -2.58
C CYS A 215 -13.27 -42.11 -3.02
N SER A 216 -14.29 -42.46 -3.81
CA SER A 216 -14.48 -43.83 -4.30
C SER A 216 -13.34 -44.28 -5.19
N THR A 217 -12.88 -43.41 -6.09
CA THR A 217 -11.77 -43.71 -7.01
C THR A 217 -10.45 -43.86 -6.24
N VAL A 218 -10.25 -43.03 -5.21
CA VAL A 218 -9.08 -43.13 -4.34
C VAL A 218 -9.07 -44.45 -3.55
N PHE A 219 -10.19 -44.85 -2.95
CA PHE A 219 -10.28 -46.14 -2.25
C PHE A 219 -10.15 -47.34 -3.20
N PHE A 220 -10.72 -47.25 -4.40
CA PHE A 220 -10.53 -48.26 -5.44
C PHE A 220 -9.05 -48.39 -5.84
N GLY A 221 -8.37 -47.27 -6.10
CA GLY A 221 -6.93 -47.24 -6.37
C GLY A 221 -6.09 -47.77 -5.21
N LEU A 222 -6.42 -47.40 -3.97
CA LEU A 222 -5.79 -47.94 -2.75
C LEU A 222 -5.92 -49.47 -2.71
N LEU A 223 -7.12 -50.01 -2.87
CA LEU A 223 -7.36 -51.45 -2.85
C LEU A 223 -6.52 -52.18 -3.90
N LEU A 224 -6.52 -51.71 -5.15
CA LEU A 224 -5.69 -52.27 -6.22
C LEU A 224 -4.20 -52.28 -5.81
N ARG A 225 -3.72 -51.19 -5.20
CA ARG A 225 -2.33 -51.08 -4.74
C ARG A 225 -2.02 -52.03 -3.58
N LEU A 226 -2.91 -52.17 -2.61
CA LEU A 226 -2.76 -53.11 -1.49
C LEU A 226 -2.66 -54.55 -2.00
N PHE A 227 -3.53 -54.93 -2.96
CA PHE A 227 -3.50 -56.26 -3.55
C PHE A 227 -2.26 -56.46 -4.42
N ALA A 228 -1.85 -55.44 -5.18
CA ALA A 228 -0.65 -55.47 -5.99
C ALA A 228 0.64 -55.59 -5.16
N ALA A 229 0.70 -54.97 -3.98
CA ALA A 229 1.85 -55.06 -3.08
C ALA A 229 2.08 -56.50 -2.59
N VAL A 230 1.01 -57.23 -2.27
CA VAL A 230 1.09 -58.63 -1.82
C VAL A 230 1.34 -59.59 -2.99
N THR A 231 0.67 -59.38 -4.13
CA THR A 231 0.81 -60.25 -5.31
C THR A 231 1.98 -59.92 -6.22
N ARG A 232 2.63 -58.77 -6.02
CA ARG A 232 3.67 -58.20 -6.90
C ARG A 232 3.19 -57.99 -8.35
N SER A 233 1.91 -57.70 -8.53
CA SER A 233 1.30 -57.50 -9.85
C SER A 233 1.49 -56.08 -10.37
N GLN A 234 2.33 -55.91 -11.38
CA GLN A 234 2.57 -54.62 -12.03
C GLN A 234 1.33 -54.04 -12.71
N ASN A 235 0.50 -54.88 -13.33
CA ASN A 235 -0.71 -54.43 -14.02
C ASN A 235 -1.71 -53.78 -13.04
N LEU A 236 -1.82 -54.30 -11.82
CA LEU A 236 -2.69 -53.73 -10.79
C LEU A 236 -2.14 -52.39 -10.26
N LEU A 237 -0.82 -52.22 -10.19
CA LEU A 237 -0.21 -50.92 -9.86
C LEU A 237 -0.49 -49.87 -10.94
N GLU A 238 -0.44 -50.24 -12.22
CA GLU A 238 -0.78 -49.34 -13.33
C GLU A 238 -2.27 -48.99 -13.36
N GLU A 239 -3.15 -49.95 -13.08
CA GLU A 239 -4.59 -49.70 -12.94
C GLU A 239 -4.88 -48.75 -11.76
N SER A 240 -4.20 -48.95 -10.63
CA SER A 240 -4.26 -48.05 -9.47
C SER A 240 -3.83 -46.63 -9.85
N TYR A 241 -2.67 -46.49 -10.50
CA TYR A 241 -2.16 -45.19 -10.96
C TYR A 241 -3.14 -44.49 -11.91
N SER A 242 -3.72 -45.23 -12.86
CA SER A 242 -4.70 -44.69 -13.82
C SER A 242 -5.95 -44.17 -13.12
N ALA A 243 -6.49 -44.93 -12.15
CA ALA A 243 -7.63 -44.50 -11.35
C ALA A 243 -7.30 -43.22 -10.55
N LEU A 244 -6.16 -43.21 -9.87
CA LEU A 244 -5.74 -42.07 -9.05
C LEU A 244 -5.43 -40.82 -9.87
N THR A 245 -4.94 -41.00 -11.10
CA THR A 245 -4.75 -39.89 -12.05
C THR A 245 -6.08 -39.28 -12.45
N GLN A 246 -7.16 -40.07 -12.61
CA GLN A 246 -8.49 -39.53 -12.89
C GLN A 246 -9.01 -38.69 -11.71
N ALA A 247 -8.82 -39.16 -10.48
CA ALA A 247 -9.19 -38.40 -9.28
C ALA A 247 -8.39 -37.08 -9.18
N TYR A 248 -7.07 -37.14 -9.41
CA TYR A 248 -6.19 -35.97 -9.41
C TYR A 248 -6.55 -34.96 -10.52
N ASN A 249 -6.89 -35.42 -11.72
CA ASN A 249 -7.26 -34.54 -12.83
C ASN A 249 -8.61 -33.85 -12.61
N LEU A 250 -9.52 -34.47 -11.84
CA LEU A 250 -10.79 -33.84 -11.49
C LEU A 250 -10.60 -32.69 -10.50
N ASP A 251 -9.75 -32.89 -9.49
CA ASP A 251 -9.38 -31.84 -8.53
C ASP A 251 -7.91 -32.00 -8.08
N ASN A 252 -7.05 -31.19 -8.69
CA ASN A 252 -5.62 -31.20 -8.40
C ASN A 252 -5.26 -30.50 -7.08
N GLN A 253 -6.22 -29.89 -6.37
CA GLN A 253 -6.06 -29.33 -5.04
C GLN A 253 -6.54 -30.28 -3.94
N ASN A 254 -7.26 -31.36 -4.30
CA ASN A 254 -7.72 -32.35 -3.34
C ASN A 254 -6.53 -33.04 -2.65
N SER A 255 -6.40 -32.87 -1.34
CA SER A 255 -5.25 -33.39 -0.58
C SER A 255 -5.19 -34.92 -0.59
N MET A 256 -6.34 -35.58 -0.50
CA MET A 256 -6.44 -37.05 -0.49
C MET A 256 -6.01 -37.64 -1.84
N ALA A 257 -6.48 -37.08 -2.96
CA ALA A 257 -6.10 -37.53 -4.29
C ALA A 257 -4.61 -37.32 -4.58
N ASN A 258 -4.07 -36.16 -4.22
CA ASN A 258 -2.64 -35.86 -4.33
C ASN A 258 -1.78 -36.86 -3.55
N TYR A 259 -2.16 -37.14 -2.30
CA TYR A 259 -1.43 -38.07 -1.44
C TYR A 259 -1.48 -39.50 -1.99
N ALA A 260 -2.67 -39.97 -2.39
CA ALA A 260 -2.84 -41.31 -2.95
C ALA A 260 -2.06 -41.49 -4.26
N LEU A 261 -2.05 -40.48 -5.14
CA LEU A 261 -1.24 -40.50 -6.35
C LEU A 261 0.26 -40.57 -6.04
N ALA A 262 0.74 -39.84 -5.03
CA ALA A 262 2.13 -39.92 -4.59
C ALA A 262 2.50 -41.34 -4.10
N GLN A 263 1.64 -41.99 -3.31
CA GLN A 263 1.84 -43.39 -2.89
C GLN A 263 1.89 -44.35 -4.09
N SER A 264 1.02 -44.13 -5.08
CA SER A 264 1.02 -44.96 -6.30
C SER A 264 2.28 -44.78 -7.14
N CYS A 265 2.74 -43.53 -7.32
CA CYS A 265 4.00 -43.26 -8.02
C CYS A 265 5.20 -43.84 -7.27
N ALA A 266 5.23 -43.75 -5.93
CA ALA A 266 6.25 -44.37 -5.10
C ALA A 266 6.29 -45.90 -5.26
N SER A 267 5.12 -46.54 -5.35
CA SER A 267 5.01 -47.99 -5.61
C SER A 267 5.50 -48.40 -7.01
N LEU A 268 5.42 -47.49 -7.99
CA LEU A 268 5.87 -47.69 -9.37
C LEU A 268 7.30 -47.16 -9.63
N ALA A 269 7.99 -46.66 -8.61
CA ALA A 269 9.26 -45.93 -8.75
C ALA A 269 10.41 -46.71 -9.40
N GLN A 270 10.33 -48.05 -9.48
CA GLN A 270 11.28 -48.85 -10.25
C GLN A 270 11.35 -48.42 -11.73
N LYS A 271 10.28 -47.82 -12.25
CA LYS A 271 10.23 -47.18 -13.56
C LYS A 271 10.63 -45.71 -13.39
N SER A 272 11.69 -45.30 -14.09
CA SER A 272 12.34 -43.98 -13.92
C SER A 272 11.38 -42.79 -14.05
N SER A 273 10.40 -42.85 -14.96
CA SER A 273 9.41 -41.79 -15.14
C SER A 273 8.55 -41.54 -13.89
N PHE A 274 8.16 -42.60 -13.18
CA PHE A 274 7.32 -42.49 -11.97
C PHE A 274 8.12 -42.04 -10.75
N ALA A 275 9.43 -42.31 -10.69
CA ALA A 275 10.29 -41.82 -9.62
C ALA A 275 10.37 -40.29 -9.61
N THR A 276 10.52 -39.65 -10.77
CA THR A 276 10.51 -38.19 -10.89
C THR A 276 9.15 -37.62 -10.49
N SER A 277 8.05 -38.18 -11.03
CA SER A 277 6.69 -37.76 -10.66
C SER A 277 6.40 -37.91 -9.17
N ALA A 278 6.86 -39.01 -8.55
CA ALA A 278 6.75 -39.22 -7.11
C ALA A 278 7.48 -38.11 -6.34
N LYS A 279 8.73 -37.82 -6.72
CA LYS A 279 9.55 -36.78 -6.06
C LYS A 279 8.90 -35.40 -6.14
N ASP A 280 8.35 -35.03 -7.31
CA ASP A 280 7.68 -33.74 -7.49
C ASP A 280 6.39 -33.64 -6.67
N LEU A 281 5.57 -34.69 -6.66
CA LEU A 281 4.37 -34.76 -5.82
C LEU A 281 4.71 -34.71 -4.34
N ILE A 282 5.75 -35.42 -3.90
CA ILE A 282 6.25 -35.39 -2.52
C ILE A 282 6.68 -33.97 -2.13
N LYS A 283 7.48 -33.30 -2.97
CA LYS A 283 7.88 -31.90 -2.73
C LYS A 283 6.67 -30.99 -2.60
N ARG A 284 5.63 -31.20 -3.43
CA ARG A 284 4.38 -30.44 -3.36
C ARG A 284 3.62 -30.71 -2.07
N LEU A 285 3.46 -31.97 -1.67
CA LEU A 285 2.76 -32.36 -0.43
C LEU A 285 3.44 -31.75 0.81
N ILE A 286 4.78 -31.80 0.88
CA ILE A 286 5.56 -31.19 1.97
C ILE A 286 5.32 -29.67 2.04
N LYS A 287 5.25 -28.99 0.89
CA LYS A 287 4.99 -27.53 0.84
C LYS A 287 3.60 -27.13 1.33
N THR A 288 2.62 -28.02 1.19
CA THR A 288 1.21 -27.76 1.48
C THR A 288 0.90 -27.80 2.98
N ASN A 289 1.35 -28.82 3.70
CA ASN A 289 0.95 -29.04 5.10
C ASN A 289 1.99 -29.86 5.87
N GLU A 290 2.38 -29.37 7.06
CA GLU A 290 3.36 -30.00 7.95
C GLU A 290 2.97 -31.41 8.40
N PHE A 291 1.70 -31.65 8.68
CA PHE A 291 1.22 -32.96 9.12
C PHE A 291 1.14 -33.94 7.98
N THR A 292 0.86 -33.49 6.76
CA THR A 292 0.98 -34.34 5.57
C THR A 292 2.41 -34.86 5.41
N ALA A 293 3.42 -34.01 5.63
CA ALA A 293 4.82 -34.42 5.61
C ALA A 293 5.15 -35.40 6.75
N LEU A 294 4.69 -35.12 7.97
CA LEU A 294 4.87 -36.03 9.12
C LEU A 294 4.23 -37.40 8.85
N GLN A 295 2.99 -37.41 8.36
CA GLN A 295 2.27 -38.63 8.05
C GLN A 295 3.00 -39.45 6.98
N MET A 296 3.46 -38.80 5.90
CA MET A 296 4.20 -39.43 4.81
C MET A 296 5.50 -40.10 5.29
N ILE A 297 6.24 -39.44 6.20
CA ILE A 297 7.47 -40.00 6.78
C ILE A 297 7.19 -41.31 7.49
N TYR A 298 6.02 -41.46 8.13
CA TYR A 298 5.64 -42.63 8.92
C TYR A 298 4.61 -43.52 8.20
N ASP A 299 4.40 -43.36 6.90
CA ASP A 299 3.49 -44.20 6.13
C ASP A 299 4.27 -45.33 5.45
N VAL A 300 3.80 -46.57 5.62
CA VAL A 300 4.46 -47.78 5.11
C VAL A 300 4.46 -47.82 3.58
N ALA A 301 3.50 -47.13 2.94
CA ALA A 301 3.43 -47.03 1.48
C ALA A 301 4.66 -46.37 0.85
N PHE A 302 5.45 -45.63 1.64
CA PHE A 302 6.64 -44.91 1.17
C PHE A 302 7.97 -45.57 1.54
N ASP A 303 7.97 -46.77 2.13
CA ASP A 303 9.20 -47.40 2.67
C ASP A 303 10.29 -47.57 1.62
N ALA A 304 9.90 -48.06 0.44
CA ALA A 304 10.80 -48.23 -0.69
C ALA A 304 11.32 -46.89 -1.27
N PHE A 305 10.71 -45.76 -0.89
CA PHE A 305 11.00 -44.42 -1.40
C PHE A 305 11.57 -43.46 -0.34
N LEU A 306 11.84 -43.94 0.88
CA LEU A 306 12.43 -43.13 1.96
C LEU A 306 13.73 -42.42 1.57
N PRO A 307 14.69 -43.03 0.82
CA PRO A 307 15.89 -42.33 0.37
C PRO A 307 15.60 -41.12 -0.53
N GLN A 308 14.61 -41.24 -1.41
CA GLN A 308 14.23 -40.17 -2.33
C GLN A 308 13.42 -39.09 -1.60
N ILE A 309 12.65 -39.44 -0.57
CA ILE A 309 12.01 -38.48 0.34
C ILE A 309 13.08 -37.66 1.06
N GLU A 310 14.12 -38.30 1.60
CA GLU A 310 15.24 -37.63 2.25
C GLU A 310 15.93 -36.65 1.29
N GLU A 311 16.24 -37.09 0.08
CA GLU A 311 16.84 -36.24 -0.95
C GLU A 311 15.92 -35.04 -1.31
N ALA A 312 14.62 -35.28 -1.44
CA ALA A 312 13.64 -34.22 -1.70
C ALA A 312 13.58 -33.20 -0.56
N VAL A 313 13.59 -33.67 0.69
CA VAL A 313 13.60 -32.82 1.89
C VAL A 313 14.87 -31.99 1.98
N VAL A 314 16.04 -32.60 1.79
CA VAL A 314 17.34 -31.89 1.80
C VAL A 314 17.40 -30.84 0.69
N SER A 315 16.93 -31.18 -0.52
CA SER A 315 16.80 -30.25 -1.64
C SER A 315 15.92 -29.06 -1.28
N LEU A 316 14.75 -29.29 -0.68
CA LEU A 316 13.82 -28.23 -0.28
C LEU A 316 14.40 -27.30 0.79
N VAL A 317 15.06 -27.87 1.80
CA VAL A 317 15.73 -27.08 2.85
C VAL A 317 16.84 -26.22 2.25
N THR A 318 17.63 -26.78 1.32
CA THR A 318 18.72 -26.06 0.65
C THR A 318 18.18 -24.94 -0.24
N GLU A 319 17.17 -25.22 -1.06
CA GLU A 319 16.48 -24.23 -1.89
C GLU A 319 15.93 -23.07 -1.04
N MET A 320 15.29 -23.38 0.09
CA MET A 320 14.72 -22.39 0.99
C MET A 320 15.80 -21.54 1.66
N LYS A 321 16.86 -22.18 2.17
CA LYS A 321 17.99 -21.49 2.80
C LYS A 321 18.66 -20.53 1.83
N ASN A 322 18.92 -20.97 0.59
CA ASN A 322 19.52 -20.13 -0.44
C ASN A 322 18.61 -18.93 -0.77
N SER A 323 17.30 -19.16 -0.93
CA SER A 323 16.35 -18.08 -1.18
C SER A 323 16.30 -17.05 -0.04
N SER A 324 16.34 -17.49 1.22
CA SER A 324 16.42 -16.59 2.38
C SER A 324 17.72 -15.78 2.41
N ILE A 325 18.86 -16.43 2.10
CA ILE A 325 20.16 -15.76 1.99
C ILE A 325 20.15 -14.70 0.87
N ASP A 326 19.53 -14.97 -0.26
CA ASP A 326 19.44 -13.99 -1.35
C ASP A 326 18.55 -12.80 -0.97
N SER A 327 17.43 -13.02 -0.28
CA SER A 327 16.64 -11.92 0.31
C SER A 327 17.44 -11.10 1.32
N PHE A 328 18.31 -11.74 2.11
CA PHE A 328 19.17 -11.04 3.06
C PHE A 328 20.19 -10.16 2.34
N LYS A 329 20.82 -10.64 1.25
CA LYS A 329 21.71 -9.81 0.42
C LYS A 329 20.99 -8.58 -0.14
N GLU A 330 19.76 -8.74 -0.64
CA GLU A 330 18.97 -7.60 -1.15
C GLU A 330 18.63 -6.58 -0.05
N ILE A 331 18.38 -7.05 1.18
CA ILE A 331 18.19 -6.19 2.35
C ILE A 331 19.50 -5.47 2.70
N ASP A 332 20.63 -6.17 2.73
CA ASP A 332 21.95 -5.59 3.02
C ASP A 332 22.30 -4.49 1.98
N ASP A 333 22.12 -4.78 0.69
CA ASP A 333 22.29 -3.80 -0.40
C ASP A 333 21.39 -2.57 -0.22
N SER A 334 20.15 -2.77 0.23
CA SER A 334 19.21 -1.68 0.51
C SER A 334 19.66 -0.83 1.71
N ILE A 335 20.18 -1.48 2.75
CA ILE A 335 20.76 -0.81 3.93
C ILE A 335 21.94 0.06 3.52
N ASP A 336 22.84 -0.45 2.68
CA ASP A 336 24.02 0.29 2.22
C ASP A 336 23.64 1.51 1.39
N ARG A 337 22.69 1.35 0.45
CA ARG A 337 22.17 2.46 -0.36
C ARG A 337 21.53 3.55 0.50
N ILE A 338 20.70 3.19 1.47
CA ILE A 338 20.08 4.15 2.38
C ILE A 338 21.15 4.86 3.23
N SER A 339 22.18 4.13 3.67
CA SER A 339 23.26 4.70 4.50
C SER A 339 24.07 5.76 3.76
N GLN A 340 24.32 5.57 2.46
CA GLN A 340 24.95 6.58 1.59
C GLN A 340 24.10 7.85 1.41
N MET A 341 22.78 7.75 1.59
CA MET A 341 21.81 8.83 1.44
C MET A 341 21.22 9.30 2.78
N SER A 342 21.88 8.98 3.90
CA SER A 342 21.40 9.23 5.27
C SER A 342 20.98 10.67 5.56
N LYS A 343 21.58 11.67 4.88
CA LYS A 343 21.18 13.09 4.99
C LYS A 343 19.76 13.40 4.52
N TYR A 344 19.12 12.51 3.76
CA TYR A 344 17.75 12.65 3.25
C TYR A 344 16.74 11.78 4.00
N LEU A 345 17.16 11.14 5.10
CA LEU A 345 16.31 10.27 5.89
C LEU A 345 15.35 11.09 6.78
N GLY A 346 14.04 10.95 6.56
CA GLY A 346 13.02 11.64 7.34
C GLY A 346 12.74 11.00 8.70
N ASN A 347 12.81 9.66 8.78
CA ASN A 347 12.42 8.89 9.96
C ASN A 347 13.50 7.89 10.39
N ALA A 348 14.52 8.38 11.10
CA ALA A 348 15.60 7.55 11.63
C ALA A 348 15.13 6.46 12.62
N PRO A 349 14.14 6.69 13.52
CA PRO A 349 13.61 5.64 14.38
C PRO A 349 13.00 4.45 13.62
N LYS A 350 12.25 4.72 12.54
CA LYS A 350 11.66 3.67 11.69
C LYS A 350 12.73 2.78 11.07
N LEU A 351 13.79 3.37 10.51
CA LEU A 351 14.91 2.62 9.95
C LEU A 351 15.62 1.77 11.02
N ALA A 352 15.81 2.31 12.22
CA ALA A 352 16.43 1.58 13.33
C ALA A 352 15.60 0.37 13.78
N ALA A 353 14.26 0.51 13.82
CA ALA A 353 13.36 -0.59 14.15
C ALA A 353 13.45 -1.72 13.11
N ILE A 354 13.38 -1.39 11.81
CA ILE A 354 13.47 -2.36 10.71
C ILE A 354 14.83 -3.08 10.73
N LYS A 355 15.93 -2.35 10.96
CA LYS A 355 17.28 -2.94 11.11
C LYS A 355 17.37 -3.91 12.29
N ASN A 356 16.73 -3.58 13.41
CA ASN A 356 16.71 -4.46 14.58
C ASN A 356 15.88 -5.74 14.31
N GLU A 357 14.73 -5.63 13.64
CA GLU A 357 13.95 -6.79 13.20
C GLU A 357 14.76 -7.69 12.26
N TYR A 358 15.46 -7.11 11.30
CA TYR A 358 16.34 -7.84 10.39
C TYR A 358 17.46 -8.58 11.12
N ARG A 359 18.13 -7.93 12.09
CA ARG A 359 19.19 -8.55 12.89
C ARG A 359 18.69 -9.79 13.64
N VAL A 360 17.52 -9.68 14.27
CA VAL A 360 16.89 -10.82 14.97
C VAL A 360 16.57 -11.95 13.99
N LEU A 361 16.21 -11.62 12.75
CA LEU A 361 15.93 -12.61 11.71
C LEU A 361 17.21 -13.33 11.21
N GLN A 362 18.31 -12.59 11.05
CA GLN A 362 19.61 -13.16 10.67
C GLN A 362 20.12 -14.17 11.70
N ASP A 363 19.97 -13.88 12.99
CA ASP A 363 20.42 -14.77 14.07
C ASP A 363 19.67 -16.12 14.06
N ARG A 364 18.45 -16.17 13.51
CA ARG A 364 17.59 -17.37 13.50
C ARG A 364 17.88 -18.35 12.36
N ILE A 365 18.51 -17.93 11.26
CA ILE A 365 18.58 -18.74 10.02
C ILE A 365 19.38 -20.05 10.16
N ASN A 366 20.31 -20.13 11.10
CA ASN A 366 21.25 -21.25 11.18
C ASN A 366 20.71 -22.50 11.90
N ASN A 367 19.66 -22.36 12.71
CA ASN A 367 19.16 -23.42 13.61
C ASN A 367 17.65 -23.62 13.51
N VAL A 368 17.09 -23.60 12.29
CA VAL A 368 15.65 -23.74 12.05
C VAL A 368 15.31 -24.88 11.12
N ASN A 369 14.17 -25.48 11.36
CA ASN A 369 13.62 -26.52 10.48
C ASN A 369 13.05 -25.92 9.18
N TYR A 370 12.69 -26.77 8.22
CA TYR A 370 12.14 -26.34 6.93
C TYR A 370 10.95 -25.38 7.04
N PHE A 371 9.99 -25.67 7.92
CA PHE A 371 8.77 -24.87 8.07
C PHE A 371 9.05 -23.54 8.78
N GLU A 372 9.95 -23.52 9.76
CA GLU A 372 10.43 -22.29 10.37
C GLU A 372 11.21 -21.41 9.38
N MET A 373 11.95 -22.02 8.45
CA MET A 373 12.64 -21.31 7.37
C MET A 373 11.64 -20.63 6.41
N LYS A 374 10.49 -21.27 6.15
CA LYS A 374 9.39 -20.67 5.35
C LYS A 374 8.86 -19.40 6.03
N ASP A 375 8.73 -19.41 7.36
CA ASP A 375 8.35 -18.21 8.11
C ASP A 375 9.44 -17.14 8.01
N ILE A 376 10.72 -17.50 8.13
CA ILE A 376 11.84 -16.56 7.94
C ILE A 376 11.79 -15.91 6.56
N GLN A 377 11.57 -16.69 5.50
CA GLN A 377 11.47 -16.18 4.13
C GLN A 377 10.30 -15.19 3.96
N HIS A 378 9.16 -15.46 4.59
CA HIS A 378 8.03 -14.53 4.55
C HIS A 378 8.38 -13.22 5.28
N HIS A 379 9.01 -13.30 6.46
CA HIS A 379 9.43 -12.13 7.21
C HIS A 379 10.52 -11.34 6.48
N SER A 380 11.46 -12.01 5.80
CA SER A 380 12.50 -11.33 5.02
C SER A 380 11.92 -10.54 3.86
N LYS A 381 10.93 -11.09 3.15
CA LYS A 381 10.23 -10.38 2.07
C LYS A 381 9.49 -9.13 2.58
N ARG A 382 8.78 -9.24 3.70
CA ARG A 382 8.13 -8.07 4.33
C ARG A 382 9.15 -6.99 4.71
N ILE A 383 10.27 -7.39 5.33
CA ILE A 383 11.34 -6.45 5.70
C ILE A 383 11.92 -5.78 4.45
N LEU A 384 12.14 -6.53 3.37
CA LEU A 384 12.60 -5.99 2.10
C LEU A 384 11.63 -4.94 1.53
N GLU A 385 10.32 -5.20 1.55
CA GLU A 385 9.28 -4.24 1.13
C GLU A 385 9.33 -2.96 1.98
N GLU A 386 9.53 -3.09 3.30
CA GLU A 386 9.68 -1.94 4.20
C GLU A 386 10.94 -1.13 3.90
N PHE A 387 12.08 -1.80 3.62
CA PHE A 387 13.30 -1.13 3.17
C PHE A 387 13.13 -0.44 1.82
N GLN A 388 12.43 -1.05 0.87
CA GLN A 388 12.11 -0.45 -0.43
C GLN A 388 11.25 0.82 -0.25
N ALA A 389 10.25 0.79 0.65
CA ALA A 389 9.45 1.96 0.96
C ALA A 389 10.28 3.10 1.58
N VAL A 390 11.20 2.78 2.51
CA VAL A 390 12.13 3.78 3.07
C VAL A 390 13.08 4.30 1.99
N PHE A 391 13.59 3.44 1.12
CA PHE A 391 14.46 3.84 0.02
C PHE A 391 13.74 4.78 -0.96
N GLN A 392 12.47 4.52 -1.27
CA GLN A 392 11.64 5.41 -2.06
C GLN A 392 11.49 6.80 -1.40
N GLU A 393 11.14 6.83 -0.10
CA GLU A 393 11.04 8.08 0.68
C GLU A 393 12.34 8.89 0.65
N VAL A 394 13.48 8.22 0.83
CA VAL A 394 14.82 8.85 0.82
C VAL A 394 15.15 9.42 -0.58
N ASN A 395 14.75 8.73 -1.66
CA ASN A 395 14.93 9.24 -3.03
C ASN A 395 14.04 10.44 -3.32
N GLU A 396 12.78 10.41 -2.89
CA GLU A 396 11.84 11.54 -3.02
C GLU A 396 12.38 12.77 -2.28
N ASN A 397 12.88 12.57 -1.05
CA ASN A 397 13.53 13.63 -0.28
C ASN A 397 14.78 14.14 -0.98
N ARG A 398 15.64 13.28 -1.51
CA ARG A 398 16.83 13.69 -2.28
C ARG A 398 16.45 14.57 -3.47
N ALA A 399 15.47 14.15 -4.28
CA ALA A 399 15.01 14.90 -5.45
C ALA A 399 14.45 16.28 -5.03
N TYR A 400 13.66 16.31 -3.95
CA TYR A 400 13.16 17.54 -3.35
C TYR A 400 14.29 18.52 -2.99
N TYR A 401 15.31 18.07 -2.26
CA TYR A 401 16.41 18.95 -1.84
C TYR A 401 17.24 19.45 -3.03
N GLN A 402 17.49 18.62 -4.04
CA GLN A 402 18.21 19.03 -5.25
C GLN A 402 17.47 20.12 -6.03
N ILE A 403 16.15 19.97 -6.19
CA ILE A 403 15.34 20.98 -6.89
C ILE A 403 15.19 22.24 -6.06
N ARG A 404 15.05 22.10 -4.74
CA ARG A 404 14.98 23.22 -3.82
C ARG A 404 16.24 24.09 -3.90
N GLU A 405 17.43 23.50 -3.91
CA GLU A 405 18.70 24.22 -4.05
C GLU A 405 18.73 25.04 -5.35
N VAL A 406 18.39 24.42 -6.48
CA VAL A 406 18.32 25.12 -7.78
C VAL A 406 17.23 26.21 -7.78
N ALA A 407 16.09 25.97 -7.14
CA ALA A 407 15.01 26.94 -7.03
C ALA A 407 15.42 28.14 -6.17
N GLU A 408 16.11 27.93 -5.05
CA GLU A 408 16.64 28.99 -4.19
C GLU A 408 17.61 29.90 -4.97
N ASP A 409 18.52 29.32 -5.76
CA ASP A 409 19.42 30.07 -6.65
C ASP A 409 18.66 30.87 -7.72
N VAL A 410 17.73 30.22 -8.41
CA VAL A 410 16.88 30.85 -9.45
C VAL A 410 16.08 32.03 -8.87
N ILE A 411 15.56 31.91 -7.65
CA ILE A 411 14.79 32.97 -6.99
C ILE A 411 15.67 34.12 -6.54
N LYS A 412 16.89 33.82 -6.09
CA LYS A 412 17.86 34.85 -5.73
C LYS A 412 18.18 35.74 -6.93
N ASP A 413 18.45 35.12 -8.07
CA ASP A 413 18.69 35.83 -9.34
C ASP A 413 17.44 36.60 -9.80
N TYR A 414 16.26 35.95 -9.73
CA TYR A 414 14.98 36.58 -10.06
C TYR A 414 14.72 37.85 -9.25
N LYS A 415 14.93 37.82 -7.93
CA LYS A 415 14.71 38.99 -7.06
C LYS A 415 15.63 40.15 -7.42
N GLY A 416 16.89 39.87 -7.75
CA GLY A 416 17.84 40.90 -8.19
C GLY A 416 17.43 41.57 -9.51
N GLU A 417 16.98 40.80 -10.49
CA GLU A 417 16.44 41.36 -11.75
C GLU A 417 15.08 42.06 -11.53
N GLU A 418 14.20 41.53 -10.68
CA GLU A 418 12.90 42.15 -10.35
C GLU A 418 13.09 43.53 -9.69
N ASP A 419 14.02 43.64 -8.74
CA ASP A 419 14.34 44.92 -8.09
C ASP A 419 14.83 45.95 -9.11
N SER A 420 15.62 45.51 -10.10
CA SER A 420 16.11 46.37 -11.19
C SER A 420 14.99 46.83 -12.13
N ILE A 421 14.02 45.96 -12.43
CA ILE A 421 12.85 46.29 -13.25
C ILE A 421 11.88 47.23 -12.50
N ARG A 422 11.71 47.04 -11.18
CA ARG A 422 10.82 47.86 -10.34
C ARG A 422 11.43 49.21 -9.96
N ALA A 423 12.76 49.32 -9.81
CA ALA A 423 13.41 50.54 -9.33
C ALA A 423 13.04 51.81 -10.13
N PRO A 424 13.00 51.80 -11.48
CA PRO A 424 12.59 52.97 -12.25
C PRO A 424 11.12 53.38 -12.11
N LEU A 425 10.24 52.48 -11.66
CA LEU A 425 8.83 52.79 -11.36
C LEU A 425 8.71 53.31 -9.93
N LEU A 426 9.37 52.64 -8.98
CA LEU A 426 9.43 53.07 -7.57
C LEU A 426 10.04 54.47 -7.42
N SER A 427 11.07 54.80 -8.19
CA SER A 427 11.64 56.15 -8.23
C SER A 427 10.61 57.19 -8.72
N LEU A 428 9.83 56.88 -9.75
CA LEU A 428 8.79 57.79 -10.25
C LEU A 428 7.65 57.95 -9.24
N GLU A 429 7.24 56.87 -8.58
CA GLU A 429 6.23 56.91 -7.51
C GLU A 429 6.73 57.71 -6.30
N ALA A 430 8.01 57.61 -5.95
CA ALA A 430 8.65 58.42 -4.91
C ALA A 430 8.71 59.90 -5.31
N ASP A 431 9.10 60.21 -6.55
CA ASP A 431 9.13 61.56 -7.09
C ASP A 431 7.73 62.19 -7.14
N LEU A 432 6.72 61.41 -7.55
CA LEU A 432 5.32 61.82 -7.54
C LEU A 432 4.88 62.13 -6.11
N LYS A 433 5.16 61.24 -5.16
CA LYS A 433 4.83 61.44 -3.75
C LYS A 433 5.48 62.71 -3.19
N SER A 434 6.74 62.97 -3.53
CA SER A 434 7.44 64.20 -3.14
C SER A 434 6.80 65.44 -3.78
N ALA A 435 6.51 65.40 -5.08
CA ALA A 435 5.90 66.52 -5.80
C ALA A 435 4.48 66.84 -5.30
N VAL A 436 3.67 65.82 -5.02
CA VAL A 436 2.34 65.95 -4.40
C VAL A 436 2.47 66.58 -3.02
N THR A 437 3.42 66.12 -2.20
CA THR A 437 3.66 66.70 -0.87
C THR A 437 4.08 68.18 -0.95
N GLU A 438 4.94 68.54 -1.89
CA GLU A 438 5.32 69.94 -2.14
C GLU A 438 4.14 70.80 -2.62
N PHE A 439 3.30 70.24 -3.50
CA PHE A 439 2.11 70.88 -4.01
C PHE A 439 1.09 71.12 -2.90
N GLU A 440 0.79 70.12 -2.06
CA GLU A 440 -0.08 70.25 -0.89
C GLU A 440 0.42 71.30 0.11
N LYS A 441 1.74 71.35 0.37
CA LYS A 441 2.35 72.39 1.22
C LYS A 441 2.17 73.79 0.62
N LEU A 442 2.33 73.93 -0.70
CA LEU A 442 2.15 75.20 -1.40
C LEU A 442 0.68 75.65 -1.34
N GLU A 443 -0.27 74.74 -1.57
CA GLU A 443 -1.71 75.04 -1.51
C GLU A 443 -2.15 75.42 -0.10
N LYS A 444 -1.62 74.76 0.93
CA LYS A 444 -1.90 75.11 2.33
C LYS A 444 -1.39 76.51 2.70
N THR A 445 -0.25 76.92 2.16
CA THR A 445 0.40 78.20 2.48
C THR A 445 -0.18 79.36 1.65
N TYR A 446 -0.52 79.08 0.38
CA TYR A 446 -1.05 80.05 -0.58
C TYR A 446 -2.27 79.44 -1.28
N PRO A 447 -3.46 79.52 -0.66
CA PRO A 447 -4.67 78.94 -1.24
C PRO A 447 -5.10 79.65 -2.54
N PRO A 448 -5.44 78.91 -3.62
CA PRO A 448 -6.08 79.47 -4.82
C PRO A 448 -7.47 80.05 -4.53
N ASP A 449 -8.05 80.80 -5.47
CA ASP A 449 -9.50 81.04 -5.48
C ASP A 449 -10.16 79.77 -6.02
N ARG A 450 -10.94 79.07 -5.19
CA ARG A 450 -11.79 77.95 -5.62
C ARG A 450 -13.19 78.10 -5.07
N GLU A 451 -14.17 77.88 -5.94
CA GLU A 451 -15.55 77.63 -5.53
C GLU A 451 -15.71 76.19 -5.02
N GLU A 452 -16.76 75.94 -4.24
CA GLU A 452 -17.06 74.62 -3.71
C GLU A 452 -17.33 73.65 -4.87
N GLN A 453 -16.49 72.62 -5.03
CA GLN A 453 -16.59 71.68 -6.15
C GLN A 453 -16.54 70.25 -5.64
N ILE A 454 -17.38 69.40 -6.22
CA ILE A 454 -17.37 67.95 -5.97
C ILE A 454 -16.52 67.32 -7.07
N ILE A 455 -15.32 66.84 -6.71
CA ILE A 455 -14.41 66.19 -7.64
C ILE A 455 -14.55 64.67 -7.49
N LYS A 456 -14.76 63.98 -8.60
CA LYS A 456 -14.85 62.52 -8.66
C LYS A 456 -13.46 61.89 -8.60
N LYS A 457 -13.06 61.37 -7.43
CA LYS A 457 -11.79 60.67 -7.24
C LYS A 457 -11.99 59.17 -7.39
N LYS A 458 -11.19 58.52 -8.22
CA LYS A 458 -11.16 57.05 -8.32
C LYS A 458 -10.39 56.49 -7.11
N VAL A 459 -11.06 55.73 -6.26
CA VAL A 459 -10.50 55.11 -5.06
C VAL A 459 -10.69 53.59 -5.16
N VAL A 460 -9.67 52.83 -4.78
CA VAL A 460 -9.74 51.37 -4.80
C VAL A 460 -10.21 50.88 -3.44
N ILE A 461 -11.44 50.35 -3.36
CA ILE A 461 -12.00 49.74 -2.15
C ILE A 461 -12.21 48.26 -2.42
N LYS A 462 -11.56 47.39 -1.64
CA LYS A 462 -11.60 45.91 -1.81
C LYS A 462 -11.29 45.44 -3.24
N GLY A 463 -10.36 46.08 -3.92
CA GLY A 463 -9.89 45.67 -5.25
C GLY A 463 -10.77 46.08 -6.44
N LYS A 464 -11.85 46.83 -6.22
CA LYS A 464 -12.62 47.48 -7.30
C LYS A 464 -12.40 48.99 -7.27
N VAL A 465 -12.26 49.60 -8.46
CA VAL A 465 -12.12 51.05 -8.62
C VAL A 465 -13.50 51.67 -8.52
N GLU A 466 -13.80 52.28 -7.38
CA GLU A 466 -15.04 53.03 -7.16
C GLU A 466 -14.76 54.53 -7.30
N THR A 467 -15.74 55.27 -7.82
CA THR A 467 -15.60 56.72 -8.00
C THR A 467 -16.29 57.40 -6.84
N VAL A 468 -15.51 58.00 -5.93
CA VAL A 468 -16.01 58.66 -4.73
C VAL A 468 -16.03 60.17 -4.97
N ASP A 469 -17.16 60.79 -4.65
CA ASP A 469 -17.34 62.24 -4.68
C ASP A 469 -16.57 62.87 -3.51
N GLN A 470 -15.42 63.49 -3.83
CA GLN A 470 -14.61 64.22 -2.85
C GLN A 470 -15.01 65.70 -2.88
N LYS A 471 -15.55 66.18 -1.76
CA LYS A 471 -15.91 67.58 -1.58
C LYS A 471 -14.65 68.42 -1.36
N VAL A 472 -14.34 69.32 -2.28
CA VAL A 472 -13.23 70.28 -2.15
C VAL A 472 -13.82 71.60 -1.64
N GLU A 473 -13.39 72.01 -0.44
CA GLU A 473 -13.90 73.21 0.24
C GLU A 473 -13.56 74.49 -0.52
N ALA A 474 -14.47 75.47 -0.48
CA ALA A 474 -14.25 76.78 -1.07
C ALA A 474 -13.08 77.48 -0.38
N SER A 475 -12.13 78.00 -1.16
CA SER A 475 -10.97 78.71 -0.65
C SER A 475 -10.87 80.09 -1.28
N VAL A 476 -10.66 81.11 -0.45
CA VAL A 476 -10.48 82.49 -0.90
C VAL A 476 -9.03 82.71 -1.26
N SER A 477 -8.76 83.22 -2.47
CA SER A 477 -7.41 83.46 -2.97
C SER A 477 -6.56 84.20 -1.95
N TRP A 478 -5.35 83.69 -1.71
CA TRP A 478 -4.38 84.31 -0.81
C TRP A 478 -4.04 85.76 -1.18
N LYS A 479 -4.28 86.18 -2.43
CA LYS A 479 -4.19 87.58 -2.90
C LYS A 479 -5.14 88.52 -2.16
N LYS A 480 -6.28 88.02 -1.70
CA LYS A 480 -7.31 88.75 -0.93
C LYS A 480 -7.09 88.63 0.58
N GLN A 481 -6.09 87.87 1.03
CA GLN A 481 -5.82 87.61 2.44
C GLN A 481 -4.72 88.54 2.99
N LYS A 482 -4.68 88.66 4.33
CA LYS A 482 -3.69 89.49 5.04
C LYS A 482 -2.24 89.13 4.71
N ILE A 483 -1.97 87.88 4.34
CA ILE A 483 -0.63 87.41 3.99
C ILE A 483 -0.07 88.09 2.72
N TYR A 484 -0.92 88.37 1.72
CA TYR A 484 -0.50 89.10 0.52
C TYR A 484 -0.23 90.58 0.81
N LEU A 485 -1.07 91.20 1.63
CA LEU A 485 -0.86 92.58 2.11
C LEU A 485 0.47 92.72 2.86
N PHE A 486 0.80 91.74 3.71
CA PHE A 486 2.07 91.70 4.43
C PHE A 486 3.27 91.58 3.48
N ILE A 487 3.23 90.64 2.53
CA ILE A 487 4.30 90.45 1.53
C ILE A 487 4.49 91.70 0.66
N LYS A 488 3.38 92.34 0.25
CA LYS A 488 3.37 93.59 -0.52
C LYS A 488 4.11 94.71 0.23
N SER A 489 3.83 94.87 1.51
CA SER A 489 4.50 95.86 2.37
C SER A 489 5.99 95.56 2.52
N LEU A 490 6.34 94.30 2.80
CA LEU A 490 7.72 93.86 3.00
C LEU A 490 8.59 94.07 1.75
N ILE A 491 8.09 93.69 0.57
CA ILE A 491 8.80 93.88 -0.70
C ILE A 491 9.01 95.39 -0.98
N GLY A 492 7.99 96.21 -0.74
CA GLY A 492 8.11 97.66 -0.89
C GLY A 492 9.24 98.23 -0.05
N CYS A 493 9.31 97.85 1.24
CA CYS A 493 10.35 98.30 2.15
C CYS A 493 11.75 97.84 1.70
N ILE A 494 11.91 96.57 1.32
CA ILE A 494 13.20 96.03 0.85
C ILE A 494 13.66 96.77 -0.42
N PHE A 495 12.76 97.01 -1.36
CA PHE A 495 13.10 97.68 -2.62
C PHE A 495 13.48 99.15 -2.40
N ALA A 496 12.77 99.85 -1.51
CA ALA A 496 13.13 101.21 -1.13
C ALA A 496 14.55 101.28 -0.53
N VAL A 497 14.89 100.34 0.38
CA VAL A 497 16.23 100.24 0.96
C VAL A 497 17.29 99.94 -0.12
N MET A 498 17.02 99.03 -1.05
CA MET A 498 17.92 98.69 -2.17
C MET A 498 18.18 99.89 -3.08
N VAL A 499 17.15 100.66 -3.43
CA VAL A 499 17.29 101.86 -4.27
C VAL A 499 18.08 102.94 -3.53
N ILE A 500 17.81 103.16 -2.25
CA ILE A 500 18.58 104.10 -1.42
C ILE A 500 20.05 103.70 -1.37
N LEU A 501 20.34 102.42 -1.11
CA LEU A 501 21.71 101.89 -1.10
C LEU A 501 22.41 102.05 -2.46
N ALA A 502 21.73 101.73 -3.56
CA ALA A 502 22.28 101.87 -4.90
C ALA A 502 22.62 103.33 -5.22
N VAL A 503 21.74 104.27 -4.85
CA VAL A 503 21.97 105.71 -5.00
C VAL A 503 23.17 106.16 -4.16
N ILE A 504 23.28 105.72 -2.90
CA ILE A 504 24.44 106.01 -2.04
C ILE A 504 25.75 105.49 -2.66
N CYS A 505 25.76 104.25 -3.15
CA CYS A 505 26.91 103.67 -3.84
C CYS A 505 27.32 104.47 -5.08
N LEU A 506 26.35 104.98 -5.85
CA LEU A 506 26.58 105.78 -7.04
C LEU A 506 27.21 107.15 -6.68
N PHE A 507 26.74 107.78 -5.61
CA PHE A 507 27.36 109.00 -5.06
C PHE A 507 28.81 108.75 -4.59
N MET A 508 29.07 107.62 -3.92
CA MET A 508 30.43 107.23 -3.52
C MET A 508 31.35 107.01 -4.74
N PHE A 509 30.85 106.35 -5.79
CA PHE A 509 31.62 106.07 -7.01
C PHE A 509 31.97 107.33 -7.80
N MET A 510 31.03 108.29 -7.88
CA MET A 510 31.22 109.59 -8.53
C MET A 510 32.10 110.55 -7.72
N LYS A 511 32.51 110.18 -6.49
CA LYS A 511 33.24 111.02 -5.53
C LYS A 511 32.58 112.39 -5.28
N VAL A 512 31.26 112.44 -5.31
CA VAL A 512 30.47 113.67 -5.07
C VAL A 512 29.96 113.64 -3.62
N GLU A 513 30.16 114.73 -2.88
CA GLU A 513 29.60 114.88 -1.52
C GLU A 513 28.07 114.92 -1.53
N ILE A 514 27.45 114.21 -0.60
CA ILE A 514 25.99 114.14 -0.46
C ILE A 514 25.49 115.48 0.11
N LYS A 515 24.86 116.29 -0.74
CA LYS A 515 24.27 117.58 -0.36
C LYS A 515 22.87 117.41 0.26
N PRO A 516 22.35 118.42 0.99
CA PRO A 516 21.00 118.38 1.58
C PRO A 516 19.87 118.02 0.59
N VAL A 517 20.01 118.45 -0.68
CA VAL A 517 19.08 118.15 -1.77
C VAL A 517 18.99 116.65 -2.08
N SER A 518 20.04 115.88 -1.83
CA SER A 518 20.06 114.42 -2.01
C SER A 518 19.17 113.68 -0.99
N TYR A 519 19.00 114.23 0.22
CA TYR A 519 18.10 113.65 1.23
C TYR A 519 16.62 113.77 0.82
N VAL A 520 16.27 114.82 0.07
CA VAL A 520 14.92 114.98 -0.50
C VAL A 520 14.63 113.85 -1.49
N MET A 521 15.61 113.43 -2.30
CA MET A 521 15.47 112.29 -3.20
C MET A 521 15.23 110.96 -2.45
N PHE A 522 15.89 110.72 -1.31
CA PHE A 522 15.63 109.53 -0.49
C PHE A 522 14.23 109.52 0.11
N VAL A 523 13.73 110.68 0.56
CA VAL A 523 12.34 110.81 1.03
C VAL A 523 11.36 110.55 -0.11
N ILE A 524 11.63 111.05 -1.31
CA ILE A 524 10.83 110.78 -2.52
C ILE A 524 10.80 109.27 -2.83
N PHE A 525 11.96 108.59 -2.81
CA PHE A 525 12.00 107.13 -3.01
C PHE A 525 11.26 106.35 -1.91
N MET A 526 11.29 106.81 -0.65
CA MET A 526 10.47 106.25 0.43
C MET A 526 8.97 106.48 0.22
N LEU A 527 8.55 107.61 -0.36
CA LEU A 527 7.14 107.85 -0.72
C LEU A 527 6.65 106.90 -1.83
N PHE A 528 7.55 106.41 -2.68
CA PHE A 528 7.24 105.38 -3.70
C PHE A 528 7.17 103.94 -3.17
N THR A 529 7.43 103.71 -1.88
CA THR A 529 7.32 102.37 -1.23
C THR A 529 6.00 101.63 -1.52
N PRO A 530 4.81 102.27 -1.48
CA PRO A 530 3.55 101.60 -1.82
C PRO A 530 3.49 101.15 -3.28
N LEU A 531 4.11 101.92 -4.19
CA LEU A 531 4.18 101.61 -5.62
C LEU A 531 5.13 100.43 -5.86
N TYR A 532 6.33 100.45 -5.26
CA TYR A 532 7.27 99.32 -5.29
C TYR A 532 6.67 98.05 -4.72
N GLY A 533 5.95 98.16 -3.59
CA GLY A 533 5.20 97.06 -3.01
C GLY A 533 4.14 96.53 -3.97
N SER A 534 3.36 97.39 -4.62
CA SER A 534 2.30 96.95 -5.55
C SER A 534 2.85 96.21 -6.77
N ILE A 535 3.95 96.70 -7.36
CA ILE A 535 4.58 96.06 -8.50
C ILE A 535 5.27 94.77 -8.06
N GLY A 536 6.07 94.81 -7.00
CA GLY A 536 6.81 93.65 -6.49
C GLY A 536 5.92 92.55 -5.91
N GLY A 537 4.81 92.91 -5.26
CA GLY A 537 3.79 91.98 -4.78
C GLY A 537 3.08 91.25 -5.92
N GLU A 538 2.75 91.95 -7.02
CA GLU A 538 2.15 91.32 -8.19
C GLU A 538 3.13 90.37 -8.90
N VAL A 539 4.41 90.77 -9.00
CA VAL A 539 5.48 89.90 -9.50
C VAL A 539 5.64 88.66 -8.61
N TYR A 540 5.59 88.81 -7.29
CA TYR A 540 5.65 87.69 -6.35
C TYR A 540 4.43 86.76 -6.46
N TYR A 541 3.22 87.33 -6.63
CA TYR A 541 1.99 86.56 -6.87
C TYR A 541 2.09 85.72 -8.15
N LEU A 542 2.51 86.35 -9.25
CA LEU A 542 2.72 85.67 -10.53
C LEU A 542 3.81 84.58 -10.42
N ASN A 543 4.84 84.78 -9.60
CA ASN A 543 5.87 83.77 -9.35
C ASN A 543 5.31 82.55 -8.58
N ILE A 544 4.44 82.76 -7.58
CA ILE A 544 3.79 81.68 -6.84
C ILE A 544 2.79 80.93 -7.72
N GLU A 545 1.98 81.62 -8.52
CA GLU A 545 1.08 80.99 -9.49
C GLU A 545 1.86 80.23 -10.58
N ALA A 546 2.97 80.77 -11.05
CA ALA A 546 3.87 80.07 -11.97
C ALA A 546 4.47 78.81 -11.32
N LYS A 547 4.86 78.88 -10.03
CA LYS A 547 5.33 77.72 -9.27
C LYS A 547 4.23 76.67 -9.08
N ARG A 548 2.99 77.09 -8.82
CA ARG A 548 1.82 76.21 -8.71
C ARG A 548 1.55 75.49 -10.03
N ARG A 549 1.50 76.21 -11.15
CA ARG A 549 1.34 75.62 -12.49
C ARG A 549 2.45 74.62 -12.80
N ARG A 550 3.71 74.99 -12.56
CA ARG A 550 4.86 74.08 -12.76
C ARG A 550 4.77 72.80 -11.92
N LEU A 551 4.33 72.89 -10.66
CA LEU A 551 4.15 71.72 -9.80
C LEU A 551 2.96 70.86 -10.25
N HIS A 552 1.85 71.48 -10.62
CA HIS A 552 0.69 70.76 -11.16
C HIS A 552 1.04 70.02 -12.46
N GLU A 553 1.71 70.70 -13.40
CA GLU A 553 2.22 70.10 -14.64
C GLU A 553 3.21 68.97 -14.35
N LYS A 554 4.06 69.11 -13.33
CA LYS A 554 5.01 68.07 -12.89
C LYS A 554 4.28 66.84 -12.33
N VAL A 555 3.26 67.04 -11.49
CA VAL A 555 2.44 65.96 -10.92
C VAL A 555 1.69 65.23 -12.04
N GLU A 556 0.98 65.95 -12.90
CA GLU A 556 0.22 65.37 -14.02
C GLU A 556 1.14 64.59 -14.99
N LYS A 557 2.33 65.13 -15.26
CA LYS A 557 3.33 64.45 -16.09
C LYS A 557 3.83 63.16 -15.44
N LEU A 558 4.11 63.16 -14.13
CA LEU A 558 4.54 61.97 -13.39
C LEU A 558 3.43 60.91 -13.32
N GLU A 559 2.18 61.31 -13.08
CA GLU A 559 1.02 60.42 -13.10
C GLU A 559 0.84 59.72 -14.45
N LYS A 560 0.89 60.48 -15.55
CA LYS A 560 0.83 59.92 -16.92
C LYS A 560 1.99 58.96 -17.21
N LEU A 561 3.20 59.30 -16.77
CA LEU A 561 4.37 58.43 -16.95
C LEU A 561 4.22 57.13 -16.15
N ILE A 562 3.68 57.18 -14.93
CA ILE A 562 3.41 56.00 -14.11
C ILE A 562 2.30 55.15 -14.74
N GLU A 563 1.21 55.76 -15.20
CA GLU A 563 0.09 55.05 -15.85
C GLU A 563 0.53 54.26 -17.09
N VAL A 564 1.45 54.82 -17.88
CA VAL A 564 2.02 54.12 -19.05
C VAL A 564 3.06 53.07 -18.66
N LYS A 565 3.89 53.33 -17.66
CA LYS A 565 5.03 52.47 -17.30
C LYS A 565 4.64 51.28 -16.43
N LYS A 566 3.65 51.45 -15.55
CA LYS A 566 3.16 50.40 -14.65
C LYS A 566 2.74 49.10 -15.36
N PRO A 567 1.85 49.11 -16.37
CA PRO A 567 1.47 47.87 -17.05
C PRO A 567 2.64 47.21 -17.79
N ARG A 568 3.61 47.99 -18.30
CA ARG A 568 4.82 47.45 -18.94
C ARG A 568 5.74 46.75 -17.93
N VAL A 569 5.93 47.35 -16.75
CA VAL A 569 6.68 46.73 -15.65
C VAL A 569 6.00 45.45 -15.16
N GLU A 570 4.67 45.43 -15.07
CA GLU A 570 3.91 44.22 -14.72
C GLU A 570 4.05 43.13 -15.79
N GLU A 571 4.00 43.48 -17.07
CA GLU A 571 4.24 42.54 -18.20
C GLU A 571 5.68 42.00 -18.20
N ASP A 572 6.67 42.86 -17.96
CA ASP A 572 8.09 42.47 -17.88
C ASP A 572 8.35 41.53 -16.69
N ILE A 573 7.66 41.71 -15.56
CA ILE A 573 7.73 40.81 -14.41
C ILE A 573 7.12 39.44 -14.74
N VAL A 574 6.05 39.37 -15.53
CA VAL A 574 5.47 38.10 -15.99
C VAL A 574 6.46 37.37 -16.91
N LYS A 575 7.04 38.08 -17.89
CA LYS A 575 8.08 37.52 -18.78
C LYS A 575 9.32 37.09 -18.00
N LEU A 576 9.69 37.83 -16.95
CA LEU A 576 10.79 37.48 -16.06
C LEU A 576 10.52 36.14 -15.35
N LYS A 577 9.30 35.94 -14.84
CA LYS A 577 8.91 34.66 -14.22
C LYS A 577 8.99 33.51 -15.22
N GLU A 578 8.50 33.71 -16.44
CA GLU A 578 8.58 32.70 -17.51
C GLU A 578 10.04 32.38 -17.89
N LYS A 579 10.92 33.39 -17.98
CA LYS A 579 12.35 33.24 -18.23
C LYS A 579 13.00 32.34 -17.16
N TYR A 580 12.78 32.64 -15.88
CA TYR A 580 13.38 31.86 -14.79
C TYR A 580 12.72 30.48 -14.60
N ALA A 581 11.44 30.34 -14.92
CA ALA A 581 10.79 29.02 -15.02
C ALA A 581 11.41 28.16 -16.12
N LYS A 582 11.77 28.76 -17.27
CA LYS A 582 12.49 28.07 -18.34
C LYS A 582 13.91 27.67 -17.91
N THR A 583 14.64 28.55 -17.24
CA THR A 583 15.97 28.22 -16.68
C THR A 583 15.89 27.08 -15.66
N LEU A 584 14.88 27.10 -14.79
CA LEU A 584 14.65 26.01 -13.83
C LEU A 584 14.32 24.69 -14.55
N SER A 585 13.46 24.74 -15.58
CA SER A 585 13.12 23.59 -16.42
C SER A 585 14.34 23.00 -17.12
N GLU A 586 15.24 23.84 -17.66
CA GLU A 586 16.48 23.40 -18.31
C GLU A 586 17.46 22.75 -17.31
N LYS A 587 17.60 23.32 -16.10
CA LYS A 587 18.51 22.79 -15.07
C LYS A 587 17.99 21.52 -14.40
N THR A 588 16.68 21.38 -14.22
CA THR A 588 16.07 20.25 -13.49
C THR A 588 15.43 19.20 -14.40
N LYS A 589 15.31 19.47 -15.70
CA LYS A 589 14.59 18.68 -16.71
C LYS A 589 13.09 18.49 -16.42
N LEU A 590 12.51 19.29 -15.53
CA LEU A 590 11.08 19.28 -15.26
C LEU A 590 10.30 19.94 -16.41
N ALA A 591 9.03 19.56 -16.57
CA ALA A 591 8.13 20.23 -17.50
C ALA A 591 8.02 21.74 -17.15
N PHE A 592 7.86 22.57 -18.19
CA PHE A 592 7.77 24.03 -18.02
C PHE A 592 6.67 24.44 -17.05
N ASN A 593 5.47 23.84 -17.15
CA ASN A 593 4.34 24.14 -16.27
C ASN A 593 4.65 23.82 -14.79
N ALA A 594 5.32 22.69 -14.53
CA ALA A 594 5.73 22.32 -13.17
C ALA A 594 6.80 23.30 -12.64
N SER A 595 7.75 23.68 -13.49
CA SER A 595 8.80 24.65 -13.15
C SER A 595 8.22 26.04 -12.84
N LEU A 596 7.21 26.50 -13.60
CA LEU A 596 6.51 27.76 -13.35
C LEU A 596 5.81 27.75 -11.98
N GLN A 597 5.10 26.67 -11.66
CA GLN A 597 4.46 26.49 -10.35
C GLN A 597 5.49 26.46 -9.21
N ILE A 598 6.62 25.77 -9.40
CA ILE A 598 7.72 25.75 -8.42
C ILE A 598 8.27 27.16 -8.18
N VAL A 599 8.50 27.95 -9.23
CA VAL A 599 8.94 29.36 -9.07
C VAL A 599 7.90 30.16 -8.29
N GLU A 600 6.60 30.02 -8.59
CA GLU A 600 5.53 30.75 -7.89
C GLU A 600 5.43 30.41 -6.39
N VAL A 601 5.46 29.12 -6.03
CA VAL A 601 5.37 28.72 -4.61
C VAL A 601 6.63 29.09 -3.84
N SER A 602 7.78 29.05 -4.51
CA SER A 602 9.06 29.36 -3.88
C SER A 602 9.25 30.88 -3.70
N LEU A 603 8.71 31.71 -4.60
CA LEU A 603 8.61 33.16 -4.38
C LEU A 603 7.76 33.52 -3.15
N LYS A 604 6.76 32.70 -2.82
CA LYS A 604 5.95 32.81 -1.59
C LYS A 604 6.64 32.23 -0.36
N GLY A 605 7.84 31.68 -0.49
CA GLY A 605 8.59 31.02 0.59
C GLY A 605 8.08 29.63 0.98
N ASN A 606 7.15 29.05 0.20
CA ASN A 606 6.52 27.76 0.52
C ASN A 606 7.20 26.60 -0.20
N PHE A 607 8.46 26.33 0.14
CA PHE A 607 9.26 25.31 -0.52
C PHE A 607 8.71 23.89 -0.32
N GLU A 608 7.99 23.58 0.76
CA GLU A 608 7.39 22.25 0.97
C GLU A 608 6.40 21.85 -0.14
N GLN A 609 5.75 22.82 -0.80
CA GLN A 609 4.85 22.54 -1.91
C GLN A 609 5.56 21.97 -3.16
N ILE A 610 6.89 22.09 -3.26
CA ILE A 610 7.68 21.49 -4.35
C ILE A 610 7.44 19.97 -4.42
N LYS A 611 7.28 19.29 -3.27
CA LYS A 611 6.99 17.84 -3.22
C LYS A 611 5.74 17.45 -4.02
N ARG A 612 4.73 18.32 -4.09
CA ARG A 612 3.48 18.05 -4.84
C ARG A 612 3.68 18.05 -6.35
N TYR A 613 4.64 18.82 -6.82
CA TYR A 613 4.94 18.94 -8.25
C TYR A 613 5.95 17.89 -8.73
N LEU A 614 6.59 17.18 -7.78
CA LEU A 614 7.45 16.03 -8.03
C LEU A 614 6.68 14.72 -8.16
N ALA A 615 5.52 14.59 -7.51
CA ALA A 615 4.69 13.38 -7.56
C ALA A 615 3.99 13.15 -8.91
N ASN A 616 4.00 14.15 -9.81
CA ASN A 616 3.31 14.14 -11.11
C ASN A 616 4.26 14.15 -12.32
N THR A 617 5.54 13.90 -12.10
CA THR A 617 6.61 13.81 -13.12
C THR A 617 7.36 12.51 -12.95
#